data_AF-A0A820QQ36-F1
#
_entry.id   AF-A0A820QQ36-F1
#
_cell.length_a   1.000
_cell.length_b   1.000
_cell.length_c   1.000
_cell.angle_alpha   90.00
_cell.angle_beta   90.00
_cell.angle_gamma   90.00
#
_symmetry.space_group_name_H-M   'P 1'
#
loop_
_entity.id
_entity.type
_entity.pdbx_description
1 polymer ?
#
loop_
_entity_poly.entity_id
_entity_poly.type
_entity_poly.pdbx_seq_one_letter_code
_entity_poly.pdbx_strand_id
1 'polypeptide(L)'
;SVSLMVRRRLSNANEICFVCCSSQRTNTVNDDLQQENYTNDDEQFKELTLQEGQLLELRFRGNVLPNDYHQQSYSFAFNTNFPYYFQTNVSQTDKYSQHFSPFFYGFVQIFSKQKVLRAVPKETDKKKTTNRNLKTRMA
;
A
#
# COMPACT_ATOMS: atom_id res chain seq x y z
N SER A 1 -9.80 3.37 11.19
CA SER A 1 -9.01 2.19 10.78
C SER A 1 -9.40 1.83 9.35
N VAL A 2 -8.49 1.17 8.64
CA VAL A 2 -8.72 0.67 7.27
C VAL A 2 -8.65 -0.84 7.31
N SER A 3 -9.60 -1.49 6.64
CA SER A 3 -9.65 -2.93 6.45
C SER A 3 -9.16 -3.27 5.04
N LEU A 4 -8.29 -4.27 4.98
CA LEU A 4 -7.79 -4.85 3.73
C LEU A 4 -8.32 -6.28 3.62
N MET A 5 -8.76 -6.66 2.42
CA MET A 5 -9.34 -7.97 2.15
C MET A 5 -8.84 -8.50 0.80
N VAL A 6 -8.69 -9.81 0.69
CA VAL A 6 -8.55 -10.50 -0.59
C VAL A 6 -9.61 -11.59 -0.64
N ARG A 7 -10.44 -11.59 -1.68
CA ARG A 7 -11.46 -12.61 -1.92
C ARG A 7 -11.22 -13.29 -3.27
N ARG A 8 -11.69 -14.52 -3.42
CA ARG A 8 -11.68 -15.26 -4.68
C ARG A 8 -13.11 -15.49 -5.16
N ARG A 9 -13.31 -15.56 -6.47
CA ARG A 9 -14.63 -15.87 -7.04
C ARG A 9 -14.97 -17.34 -6.79
N LEU A 10 -16.21 -17.63 -6.41
CA LEU A 10 -16.66 -19.01 -6.18
C LEU A 10 -16.68 -19.86 -7.47
N SER A 11 -17.00 -19.24 -8.61
CA SER A 11 -17.03 -19.89 -9.92
C SER A 11 -15.63 -20.10 -10.55
N ASN A 12 -14.64 -19.31 -10.13
CA ASN A 12 -13.30 -19.34 -10.69
C ASN A 12 -12.27 -18.93 -9.62
N ALA A 13 -11.53 -19.89 -9.08
CA ALA A 13 -10.55 -19.64 -8.03
C ALA A 13 -9.37 -18.73 -8.48
N ASN A 14 -9.17 -18.55 -9.79
CA ASN A 14 -8.14 -17.67 -10.34
C ASN A 14 -8.60 -16.20 -10.42
N GLU A 15 -9.90 -15.93 -10.30
CA GLU A 15 -10.42 -14.58 -10.20
C GLU A 15 -10.36 -14.13 -8.75
N ILE A 16 -9.58 -13.07 -8.50
CA ILE A 16 -9.43 -12.49 -7.17
C ILE A 16 -9.90 -11.03 -7.17
N CYS A 17 -10.33 -10.59 -6.00
CA CYS A 17 -10.70 -9.22 -5.71
C CYS A 17 -9.96 -8.76 -4.45
N PHE A 18 -9.04 -7.82 -4.60
CA PHE A 18 -8.45 -7.10 -3.48
C PHE A 18 -9.31 -5.88 -3.16
N VAL A 19 -9.59 -5.67 -1.87
CA VAL A 19 -10.42 -4.56 -1.40
C VAL A 19 -9.72 -3.80 -0.28
N CYS A 20 -9.76 -2.48 -0.37
CA CYS A 20 -9.32 -1.57 0.68
C CYS A 20 -10.46 -0.63 1.04
N CYS A 21 -10.95 -0.69 2.28
CA CYS A 21 -12.11 0.09 2.72
C CYS A 21 -11.95 0.59 4.17
N SER A 22 -12.75 1.59 4.55
CA SER A 22 -12.87 1.98 5.96
C SER A 22 -13.46 0.82 6.77
N SER A 23 -12.98 0.61 7.99
CA SER A 23 -13.50 -0.43 8.88
C SER A 23 -15.01 -0.28 9.15
N GLN A 24 -15.55 0.95 9.08
CA GLN A 24 -16.99 1.21 9.19
C GLN A 24 -17.83 0.58 8.06
N ARG A 25 -17.22 0.31 6.91
CA ARG A 25 -17.88 -0.23 5.71
C ARG A 25 -17.62 -1.71 5.49
N THR A 26 -16.85 -2.35 6.37
CA THR A 26 -16.42 -3.75 6.22
C THR A 26 -17.60 -4.69 6.05
N ASN A 27 -18.67 -4.54 6.83
CA ASN A 27 -19.84 -5.40 6.74
C ASN A 27 -20.59 -5.22 5.41
N THR A 28 -20.87 -3.97 5.02
CA THR A 28 -21.53 -3.68 3.73
C THR A 28 -20.73 -4.22 2.55
N VAL A 29 -19.41 -4.01 2.55
CA VAL A 29 -18.51 -4.53 1.50
C VAL A 29 -18.53 -6.06 1.47
N ASN A 30 -18.57 -6.73 2.63
CA ASN A 30 -18.67 -8.19 2.68
C ASN A 30 -20.00 -8.68 2.09
N ASP A 31 -21.11 -8.03 2.43
CA ASP A 31 -22.43 -8.38 1.89
C ASP A 31 -22.47 -8.19 0.36
N ASP A 32 -21.91 -7.08 -0.15
CA ASP A 32 -21.80 -6.80 -1.58
C ASP A 32 -20.98 -7.89 -2.29
N LEU A 33 -19.81 -8.25 -1.75
CA LEU A 33 -18.95 -9.30 -2.32
C LEU A 33 -19.61 -10.68 -2.28
N GLN A 34 -20.39 -11.00 -1.25
CA GLN A 34 -21.16 -12.25 -1.18
C GLN A 34 -22.25 -12.29 -2.24
N GLN A 35 -22.96 -11.19 -2.47
CA GLN A 35 -23.95 -11.08 -3.55
C GLN A 35 -23.28 -11.25 -4.93
N GLU A 36 -22.04 -10.78 -5.06
CA GLU A 36 -21.22 -11.01 -6.25
C GLU A 36 -20.61 -12.42 -6.32
N ASN A 37 -20.93 -13.37 -5.43
CA ASN A 37 -20.37 -14.73 -5.43
C ASN A 37 -18.85 -14.79 -5.21
N TYR A 38 -18.31 -13.89 -4.39
CA TYR A 38 -16.97 -14.05 -3.83
C TYR A 38 -17.00 -14.88 -2.55
N THR A 39 -15.84 -15.44 -2.19
CA THR A 39 -15.69 -16.17 -0.93
C THR A 39 -15.85 -15.28 0.29
N ASN A 40 -16.25 -15.90 1.40
CA ASN A 40 -16.28 -15.27 2.71
C ASN A 40 -15.18 -15.80 3.65
N ASP A 41 -14.34 -16.72 3.18
CA ASP A 41 -13.24 -17.31 3.93
C ASP A 41 -12.35 -16.19 4.52
N ASP A 42 -12.11 -16.19 5.84
CA ASP A 42 -11.44 -15.15 6.66
C ASP A 42 -9.96 -14.90 6.28
N GLU A 43 -9.70 -14.61 5.02
CA GLU A 43 -8.35 -14.46 4.49
C GLU A 43 -7.86 -13.04 4.73
N GLN A 44 -7.27 -12.90 5.91
CA GLN A 44 -6.31 -11.88 6.32
C GLN A 44 -6.85 -10.46 6.41
N PHE A 45 -7.54 -10.19 7.52
CA PHE A 45 -7.75 -8.83 8.00
C PHE A 45 -6.43 -8.25 8.49
N LYS A 46 -6.03 -7.12 7.90
CA LYS A 46 -4.99 -6.27 8.46
C LYS A 46 -5.54 -4.88 8.65
N GLU A 47 -5.57 -4.43 9.89
CA GLU A 47 -5.91 -3.06 10.21
C GLU A 47 -4.70 -2.15 10.01
N LEU A 48 -4.90 -1.07 9.27
CA LEU A 48 -3.90 -0.02 9.08
C LEU A 48 -4.51 1.36 9.41
N THR A 49 -3.65 2.30 9.79
CA THR A 49 -4.01 3.71 9.91
C THR A 49 -3.56 4.45 8.66
N LEU A 50 -4.52 4.92 7.87
CA LEU A 50 -4.30 5.71 6.65
C LEU A 50 -5.05 7.03 6.76
N GLN A 51 -4.56 8.05 6.05
CA GLN A 51 -5.20 9.35 5.94
C GLN A 51 -6.00 9.43 4.64
N GLU A 52 -7.10 10.19 4.67
CA GLU A 52 -7.89 10.49 3.48
C GLU A 52 -7.01 11.08 2.37
N GLY A 53 -7.16 10.58 1.14
CA GLY A 53 -6.37 11.02 -0.01
C GLY A 53 -4.92 10.50 -0.03
N GLN A 54 -4.50 9.69 0.95
CA GLN A 54 -3.16 9.11 0.96
C GLN A 54 -2.96 8.20 -0.25
N LEU A 55 -1.88 8.44 -0.99
CA LEU A 55 -1.53 7.65 -2.17
C LEU A 55 -0.88 6.32 -1.76
N LEU A 56 -1.47 5.24 -2.26
CA LEU A 56 -1.08 3.86 -2.01
C LEU A 56 -0.69 3.18 -3.32
N GLU A 57 0.05 2.10 -3.18
CA GLU A 57 0.54 1.30 -4.29
C GLU A 57 0.41 -0.18 -3.98
N LEU A 58 -0.37 -0.89 -4.79
CA LEU A 58 -0.55 -2.33 -4.75
C LEU A 58 0.51 -3.02 -5.60
N ARG A 59 1.18 -4.02 -5.03
CA ARG A 59 2.15 -4.86 -5.73
C ARG A 59 1.91 -6.34 -5.45
N PHE A 60 2.13 -7.18 -6.45
CA PHE A 60 2.05 -8.63 -6.34
C PHE A 60 3.47 -9.22 -6.32
N ARG A 61 3.70 -10.24 -5.49
CA ARG A 61 4.99 -10.91 -5.39
C ARG A 61 4.80 -12.41 -5.21
N GLY A 62 5.77 -13.19 -5.63
CA GLY A 62 5.77 -14.65 -5.50
C GLY A 62 5.42 -15.32 -6.82
N ASN A 63 4.88 -16.54 -6.75
CA ASN A 63 4.63 -17.36 -7.93
C ASN A 63 3.20 -17.22 -8.46
N VAL A 64 2.29 -16.57 -7.73
CA VAL A 64 0.93 -16.27 -8.21
C VAL A 64 0.85 -14.78 -8.50
N LEU A 65 0.70 -14.41 -9.77
CA LEU A 65 0.67 -13.02 -10.24
C LEU A 65 -0.53 -12.78 -11.16
N PRO A 66 -1.01 -11.53 -11.29
CA PRO A 66 -1.98 -11.17 -12.31
C PRO A 66 -1.51 -11.57 -13.72
N ASN A 67 -2.42 -11.97 -14.59
CA ASN A 67 -2.06 -12.39 -15.95
C ASN A 67 -1.36 -11.28 -16.75
N ASP A 68 -1.74 -10.02 -16.52
CA ASP A 68 -1.17 -8.86 -17.19
C ASP A 68 -0.04 -8.20 -16.37
N TYR A 69 0.65 -8.97 -15.51
CA TYR A 69 1.65 -8.46 -14.57
C TYR A 69 3.03 -8.20 -15.21
N HIS A 70 3.12 -7.16 -16.03
CA HIS A 70 4.36 -6.79 -16.76
C HIS A 70 5.37 -5.95 -15.95
N GLN A 71 5.44 -6.10 -14.60
CA GLN A 71 6.13 -5.21 -13.63
C GLN A 71 5.29 -4.06 -13.06
N GLN A 72 3.97 -4.09 -13.26
CA GLN A 72 3.10 -2.98 -12.87
C GLN A 72 2.80 -2.93 -11.37
N SER A 73 2.77 -1.70 -10.88
CA SER A 73 2.22 -1.35 -9.59
C SER A 73 0.90 -0.61 -9.79
N TYR A 74 -0.13 -0.95 -9.03
CA TYR A 74 -1.43 -0.31 -9.16
C TYR A 74 -1.56 0.78 -8.10
N SER A 75 -1.51 2.05 -8.53
CA SER A 75 -1.61 3.18 -7.61
C SER A 75 -3.08 3.56 -7.40
N PHE A 76 -3.45 3.84 -6.15
CA PHE A 76 -4.79 4.31 -5.79
C PHE A 76 -4.72 5.24 -4.59
N ALA A 77 -5.67 6.16 -4.47
CA ALA A 77 -5.80 7.01 -3.29
C ALA A 77 -6.80 6.38 -2.33
N PHE A 78 -6.47 6.37 -1.03
CA PHE A 78 -7.42 5.94 -0.02
C PHE A 78 -8.57 6.95 0.12
N ASN A 79 -9.79 6.42 0.17
CA ASN A 79 -10.99 7.22 0.44
C ASN A 79 -11.90 6.49 1.43
N THR A 80 -12.30 7.19 2.49
CA THR A 80 -13.15 6.63 3.55
C THR A 80 -14.55 6.28 3.04
N ASN A 81 -15.06 7.06 2.08
CA ASN A 81 -16.41 6.94 1.52
C ASN A 81 -16.45 6.11 0.23
N PHE A 82 -15.31 5.78 -0.37
CA PHE A 82 -15.26 5.00 -1.60
C PHE A 82 -14.26 3.85 -1.44
N PRO A 83 -14.75 2.63 -1.16
CA PRO A 83 -13.90 1.45 -1.15
C PRO A 83 -13.18 1.30 -2.49
N TYR A 84 -11.89 0.95 -2.41
CA TYR A 84 -11.11 0.62 -3.59
C TYR A 84 -11.22 -0.88 -3.86
N TYR A 85 -11.55 -1.22 -5.11
CA TYR A 85 -11.63 -2.59 -5.60
C TYR A 85 -10.59 -2.80 -6.70
N PHE A 86 -9.84 -3.89 -6.60
CA PHE A 86 -8.91 -4.35 -7.63
C PHE A 86 -9.24 -5.79 -7.99
N GLN A 87 -9.86 -5.98 -9.15
CA GLN A 87 -10.26 -7.28 -9.67
C GLN A 87 -9.29 -7.73 -10.76
N THR A 88 -8.85 -8.99 -10.70
CA THR A 88 -7.95 -9.54 -11.71
C THR A 88 -8.01 -11.06 -11.77
N ASN A 89 -7.52 -11.61 -12.88
CA ASN A 89 -7.22 -13.03 -13.01
C ASN A 89 -5.74 -13.26 -12.68
N VAL A 90 -5.45 -14.22 -11.81
CA VAL A 90 -4.09 -14.63 -11.47
C VAL A 90 -3.73 -15.97 -12.08
N SER A 91 -2.44 -16.16 -12.31
CA SER A 91 -1.88 -17.44 -12.72
C SER A 91 -0.51 -17.65 -12.12
N GLN A 92 -0.08 -18.92 -12.12
CA GLN A 92 1.26 -19.27 -11.72
C GLN A 92 2.29 -18.86 -12.79
N THR A 93 3.33 -18.14 -12.38
CA THR A 93 4.39 -17.69 -13.30
C THR A 93 5.47 -18.74 -13.53
N ASP A 94 5.79 -19.55 -12.52
CA ASP A 94 6.79 -20.59 -12.61
C ASP A 94 6.31 -21.88 -11.95
N LYS A 95 6.13 -22.91 -12.78
CA LYS A 95 5.70 -24.26 -12.37
C LYS A 95 6.84 -25.12 -11.83
N TYR A 96 8.10 -24.71 -12.05
CA TYR A 96 9.28 -25.53 -11.76
C TYR A 96 10.00 -25.13 -10.46
N SER A 97 9.80 -23.91 -9.95
CA SER A 97 10.39 -23.49 -8.66
C SER A 97 9.75 -24.12 -7.42
N GLN A 98 8.66 -24.88 -7.56
CA GLN A 98 8.02 -25.60 -6.45
C GLN A 98 8.36 -27.08 -6.45
N HIS A 99 9.56 -27.40 -5.97
CA HIS A 99 9.97 -28.80 -5.79
C HIS A 99 9.33 -29.49 -4.57
N PHE A 100 8.70 -28.75 -3.64
CA PHE A 100 8.33 -29.29 -2.31
C PHE A 100 6.93 -28.90 -1.78
N SER A 101 6.09 -28.20 -2.54
CA SER A 101 4.74 -27.80 -2.11
C SER A 101 3.71 -28.07 -3.20
N PRO A 102 2.53 -28.64 -2.88
CA PRO A 102 1.43 -28.80 -3.84
C PRO A 102 0.65 -27.50 -4.08
N PHE A 103 0.97 -26.41 -3.36
CA PHE A 103 0.27 -25.13 -3.44
C PHE A 103 1.19 -24.02 -3.92
N PHE A 104 0.74 -23.23 -4.90
CA PHE A 104 1.38 -21.99 -5.34
C PHE A 104 1.01 -20.83 -4.41
N TYR A 105 2.00 -20.04 -4.00
CA TYR A 105 1.79 -18.89 -3.12
C TYR A 105 2.16 -17.59 -3.81
N GLY A 106 1.35 -16.56 -3.54
CA GLY A 106 1.59 -15.17 -3.89
C GLY A 106 1.25 -14.26 -2.72
N PHE A 107 1.76 -13.04 -2.78
CA PHE A 107 1.55 -12.02 -1.77
C PHE A 107 1.09 -10.74 -2.43
N VAL A 108 0.11 -10.09 -1.80
CA VAL A 108 -0.30 -8.74 -2.12
C VAL A 108 0.33 -7.80 -1.10
N GLN A 109 1.07 -6.80 -1.58
CA GLN A 109 1.75 -5.81 -0.76
C GLN A 109 1.18 -4.42 -1.04
N ILE A 110 0.99 -3.64 0.03
CA ILE A 110 0.58 -2.24 -0.07
C ILE A 110 1.72 -1.37 0.44
N PHE A 111 2.13 -0.42 -0.38
CA PHE A 111 3.10 0.60 -0.02
C PHE A 111 2.41 1.97 0.03
N SER A 112 2.78 2.80 1.00
CA SER A 112 2.41 4.21 0.95
C SER A 112 3.46 5.00 0.19
N LYS A 113 3.02 5.77 -0.82
CA LYS A 113 3.86 6.73 -1.53
C LYS A 113 3.90 8.04 -0.74
N GLN A 114 4.76 8.11 0.27
CA GLN A 114 5.05 9.38 0.94
C GLN A 114 6.29 10.02 0.34
N LYS A 115 6.18 11.30 -0.07
CA LYS A 115 7.37 12.11 -0.34
C LYS A 115 7.97 12.53 0.99
N VAL A 116 9.08 11.91 1.38
CA VAL A 116 9.87 12.41 2.52
C VAL A 116 10.53 13.71 2.07
N LEU A 117 10.10 14.84 2.64
CA LEU A 117 10.81 16.10 2.44
C LEU A 117 12.23 15.91 2.98
N ARG A 118 13.25 15.94 2.10
CA ARG A 118 14.63 16.01 2.56
C ARG A 118 14.77 17.30 3.35
N ALA A 119 15.08 17.19 4.63
CA ALA A 119 15.53 18.33 5.41
C ALA A 119 16.84 18.82 4.77
N VAL A 120 16.76 19.92 4.03
CA VAL A 120 17.96 20.65 3.61
C VAL A 120 18.58 21.19 4.90
N PRO A 121 19.83 20.85 5.25
CA PRO A 121 20.47 21.43 6.41
C PRO A 121 20.49 22.95 6.21
N LYS A 122 19.87 23.69 7.13
CA LYS A 122 20.06 25.14 7.18
C LYS A 122 21.55 25.37 7.46
N GLU A 123 22.29 25.81 6.45
CA GLU A 123 23.62 26.37 6.68
C GLU A 123 23.45 27.51 7.69
N THR A 124 23.95 27.28 8.90
CA THR A 124 24.07 28.31 9.91
C THR A 124 25.08 29.34 9.40
N ASP A 125 24.55 30.44 8.91
CA ASP A 125 25.28 31.67 8.59
C ASP A 125 26.12 32.09 9.80
N LYS A 126 27.41 31.76 9.80
CA LYS A 126 28.37 32.25 10.79
C LYS A 126 28.58 33.74 10.51
N LYS A 127 27.75 34.58 11.14
CA LYS A 127 28.00 36.00 11.33
C LYS A 127 29.42 36.18 11.88
N LYS A 128 30.33 36.72 11.06
CA LYS A 128 31.58 37.34 11.50
C LYS A 128 31.23 38.48 12.45
N THR A 129 31.34 38.23 13.76
CA THR A 129 31.41 39.28 14.76
C THR A 129 32.85 39.35 15.26
N THR A 130 33.59 40.38 14.85
CA THR A 130 34.83 40.76 15.53
C THR A 130 34.96 42.29 15.53
N ASN A 131 34.45 42.86 16.62
CA ASN A 131 34.95 44.00 17.39
C ASN A 131 35.31 45.32 16.68
N ARG A 132 34.35 46.25 16.73
CA ARG A 132 34.64 47.65 17.07
C ARG A 132 35.08 47.69 18.54
N ASN A 133 36.27 48.20 18.83
CA ASN A 133 36.52 48.88 20.10
C ASN A 133 37.20 50.22 19.82
N LEU A 134 36.48 51.28 20.18
CA LEU A 134 36.92 52.66 20.16
C LEU A 134 38.05 52.89 21.17
N LYS A 135 38.93 53.82 20.81
CA LYS A 135 39.87 54.58 21.65
C LYS A 135 39.31 54.88 23.05
N THR A 136 40.18 54.89 24.08
CA THR A 136 40.49 56.05 24.96
C THR A 136 41.52 55.64 26.03
N ARG A 137 42.68 56.30 26.08
CA ARG A 137 43.17 57.05 27.26
C ARG A 137 44.51 57.74 26.98
N MET A 138 44.52 59.04 27.27
CA MET A 138 45.71 59.89 27.40
C MET A 138 46.47 59.53 28.68
N ALA A 139 47.80 59.60 28.62
CA ALA A 139 48.68 60.32 29.55
C ALA A 139 50.05 60.42 28.88
#